data_AF-A0A535LCZ8-F1
#
_entry.id   AF-A0A535LCZ8-F1
#
_cell.length_a   1.000
_cell.length_b   1.000
_cell.length_c   1.000
_cell.angle_alpha   90.00
_cell.angle_beta   90.00
_cell.angle_gamma   90.00
#
_symmetry.space_group_name_H-M   'P 1'
#
loop_
_entity.id
_entity.type
_entity.pdbx_description
1 polymer ?
#
loop_
_entity_poly.entity_id
_entity_poly.type
_entity_poly.pdbx_seq_one_letter_code
_entity_poly.pdbx_strand_id
1 'polypeptide(L)'
;MTLSLSNMRCVPEYRCLQENGGYAIFDTWEQGFEAWFKLIRNLYVAYWGRVTVDQIIPKYAPNSDGNNEAGYIASLKHTIDVWRAGIVQA
;
A
#
# COMPACT_ATOMS: atom_id res chain seq x y z
N MET A 1 -4.62 0.17 -17.68
CA MET A 1 -4.86 0.03 -16.23
C MET A 1 -3.93 -1.07 -15.71
N THR A 2 -3.25 -0.86 -14.58
CA THR A 2 -2.25 -1.83 -14.03
C THR A 2 -2.87 -2.93 -13.18
N LEU A 3 -4.16 -2.82 -12.82
CA LEU A 3 -4.89 -3.73 -11.90
C LEU A 3 -4.17 -3.90 -10.54
N SER A 4 -3.42 -2.89 -10.11
CA SER A 4 -2.71 -2.87 -8.84
C SER A 4 -3.55 -2.24 -7.74
N LEU A 5 -3.46 -2.78 -6.53
CA LEU A 5 -3.87 -2.04 -5.34
C LEU A 5 -2.78 -1.01 -5.02
N SER A 6 -3.14 0.28 -5.03
CA SER A 6 -2.17 1.39 -4.87
C SER A 6 -1.11 1.45 -6.00
N ASN A 7 -0.07 2.25 -5.79
CA ASN A 7 1.04 2.46 -6.73
C ASN A 7 2.13 1.39 -6.58
N MET A 8 1.77 0.11 -6.77
CA MET A 8 2.72 -1.00 -6.65
C MET A 8 3.89 -0.82 -7.63
N ARG A 9 5.10 -0.70 -7.07
CA ARG A 9 6.34 -0.73 -7.85
C ARG A 9 6.57 -2.10 -8.44
N CYS A 10 7.48 -2.19 -9.40
CA CYS A 10 7.71 -3.43 -10.12
C CYS A 10 8.09 -4.58 -9.19
N VAL A 11 7.44 -5.72 -9.42
CA VAL A 11 7.58 -6.97 -8.67
C VAL A 11 8.13 -8.00 -9.68
N PRO A 12 9.22 -8.73 -9.38
CA PRO A 12 9.93 -9.57 -10.36
C PRO A 12 9.05 -10.58 -11.10
N GLU A 13 7.99 -11.07 -10.45
CA GLU A 13 7.07 -12.07 -10.96
C GLU A 13 6.06 -11.53 -11.98
N TYR A 14 5.97 -10.20 -12.15
CA TYR A 14 4.95 -9.55 -12.98
C TYR A 14 5.57 -8.60 -14.01
N ARG A 15 4.79 -8.31 -15.07
CA ARG A 15 5.18 -7.32 -16.07
C ARG A 15 5.37 -5.96 -15.40
N CYS A 16 6.34 -5.19 -15.90
CA CYS A 16 6.69 -3.89 -15.34
C CYS A 16 6.59 -2.81 -16.42
N LEU A 17 5.74 -1.81 -16.19
CA LEU A 17 5.70 -0.59 -16.98
C LEU A 17 6.83 0.32 -16.50
N GLN A 18 7.88 0.50 -17.32
CA GLN A 18 9.11 1.18 -16.90
C GLN A 18 8.99 2.72 -16.79
N GLU A 19 7.90 3.30 -17.27
CA GLU A 19 7.66 4.74 -17.20
C GLU A 19 7.56 5.24 -15.75
N ASN A 20 8.06 6.45 -15.48
CA ASN A 20 7.93 7.15 -14.18
C ASN A 20 8.36 6.32 -12.96
N GLY A 21 9.46 5.57 -13.07
CA GLY A 21 10.07 4.84 -11.98
C GLY A 21 9.52 3.42 -11.76
N GLY A 22 8.76 2.88 -12.71
CA GLY A 22 8.37 1.48 -12.71
C GLY A 22 7.09 1.18 -11.91
N TYR A 23 6.10 0.57 -12.57
CA TYR A 23 4.88 0.07 -11.93
C TYR A 23 4.57 -1.36 -12.37
N ALA A 24 4.17 -2.21 -11.42
CA ALA A 24 3.75 -3.57 -11.71
C ALA A 24 2.42 -3.57 -12.49
N ILE A 25 2.33 -4.42 -13.51
CA ILE A 25 1.11 -4.69 -14.28
C ILE A 25 0.65 -6.11 -13.94
N PHE A 26 -0.57 -6.20 -13.43
CA PHE A 26 -1.26 -7.46 -13.13
C PHE A 26 -2.32 -7.75 -14.19
N ASP A 27 -2.63 -9.03 -14.39
CA ASP A 27 -3.65 -9.46 -15.36
C ASP A 27 -5.04 -9.54 -14.71
N THR A 28 -5.11 -9.60 -13.37
CA THR A 28 -6.34 -9.63 -12.58
C THR A 28 -6.21 -8.76 -11.33
N TRP A 29 -7.34 -8.32 -10.77
CA TRP A 29 -7.34 -7.60 -9.49
C TRP A 29 -6.79 -8.46 -8.36
N GLU A 30 -7.15 -9.75 -8.33
CA GLU A 30 -6.75 -10.72 -7.33
C GLU A 30 -5.22 -10.83 -7.24
N GLN A 31 -4.53 -10.86 -8.37
CA GLN A 31 -3.06 -10.82 -8.42
C GLN A 31 -2.49 -9.54 -7.81
N GLY A 32 -3.11 -8.38 -8.13
CA GLY A 32 -2.70 -7.10 -7.57
C GLY A 32 -2.89 -7.01 -6.06
N PHE A 33 -4.01 -7.52 -5.55
CA PHE A 33 -4.27 -7.64 -4.11
C PHE A 33 -3.27 -8.59 -3.44
N GLU A 34 -3.06 -9.79 -4.01
CA GLU A 34 -2.12 -10.77 -3.47
C GLU A 34 -0.69 -10.21 -3.38
N ALA A 35 -0.23 -9.54 -4.44
CA ALA A 35 1.09 -8.93 -4.47
C ALA A 35 1.25 -7.84 -3.40
N TRP A 36 0.24 -6.99 -3.23
CA TRP A 36 0.25 -5.96 -2.19
C TRP A 36 0.25 -6.56 -0.78
N PHE A 37 -0.57 -7.58 -0.51
CA PHE A 37 -0.57 -8.26 0.79
C PHE A 37 0.76 -8.96 1.08
N LYS A 38 1.39 -9.58 0.08
CA LYS A 38 2.75 -10.16 0.20
C LYS A 38 3.79 -9.08 0.52
N LEU A 39 3.72 -7.91 -0.12
CA LEU A 39 4.60 -6.79 0.19
C LEU A 39 4.49 -6.36 1.66
N ILE A 40 3.27 -6.09 2.13
CA ILE A 40 3.04 -5.67 3.53
C ILE A 40 3.47 -6.76 4.51
N ARG A 41 3.03 -8.00 4.30
CA ARG A 41 3.33 -9.13 5.21
C ARG A 41 4.82 -9.45 5.24
N ASN A 42 5.45 -9.65 4.09
CA ASN A 42 6.80 -10.22 4.03
C ASN A 42 7.85 -9.13 4.25
N LEU A 43 7.71 -7.97 3.59
CA LEU A 43 8.72 -6.91 3.69
C LEU A 43 8.50 -6.02 4.91
N TYR A 44 7.32 -5.40 5.02
CA TYR A 44 7.10 -4.42 6.08
C TYR A 44 7.01 -5.07 7.46
N VAL A 45 6.17 -6.11 7.60
CA VAL A 45 5.95 -6.79 8.88
C VAL A 45 7.10 -7.74 9.20
N ALA A 46 7.34 -8.76 8.38
CA ALA A 46 8.26 -9.84 8.74
C ALA A 46 9.74 -9.42 8.66
N TYR A 47 10.14 -8.71 7.61
CA TYR A 47 11.56 -8.35 7.40
C TYR A 47 11.95 -7.03 8.10
N TRP A 48 11.14 -5.98 7.99
CA TRP A 48 11.42 -4.67 8.61
C TRP A 48 10.85 -4.50 10.03
N GLY A 49 10.02 -5.43 10.52
CA GLY A 49 9.44 -5.35 11.86
C GLY A 49 8.45 -4.20 12.06
N ARG A 50 7.88 -3.65 10.98
CA ARG A 50 6.90 -2.55 11.01
C ARG A 50 5.50 -3.14 11.08
N VAL A 51 4.91 -3.12 12.27
CA VAL A 51 3.64 -3.81 12.59
C VAL A 51 2.48 -2.86 12.87
N THR A 52 2.71 -1.55 12.90
CA THR A 52 1.65 -0.53 13.05
C THR A 52 1.58 0.41 11.86
N VAL A 53 0.43 1.06 11.69
CA VAL A 53 0.24 2.09 10.65
C VAL A 53 1.26 3.23 10.81
N ASP A 54 1.53 3.66 12.05
CA ASP A 54 2.53 4.70 12.35
C ASP A 54 3.94 4.30 11.92
N GLN A 55 4.28 3.01 11.96
CA GLN A 55 5.57 2.50 11.54
C GLN A 55 5.66 2.31 10.02
N ILE A 56 4.56 1.91 9.38
CA ILE A 56 4.52 1.57 7.95
C ILE A 56 4.49 2.85 7.09
N ILE A 57 3.61 3.80 7.41
CA ILE A 57 3.32 4.94 6.54
C ILE A 57 4.55 5.81 6.24
N PRO A 58 5.42 6.15 7.20
CA PRO A 58 6.61 6.94 6.90
C PRO A 58 7.59 6.28 5.93
N LYS A 59 7.48 4.95 5.73
CA LYS A 59 8.27 4.23 4.73
C LYS A 59 7.51 4.00 3.42
N TYR A 60 6.19 3.84 3.50
CA TYR A 60 5.32 3.59 2.35
C TYR A 60 5.03 4.85 1.53
N ALA A 61 4.81 5.98 2.21
CA ALA A 61 4.46 7.27 1.61
C ALA A 61 5.17 8.40 2.36
N PRO A 62 6.51 8.52 2.21
CA PRO A 62 7.29 9.53 2.91
C PRO A 62 7.05 10.95 2.37
N ASN A 63 7.36 11.95 3.20
CA ASN A 63 7.32 13.37 2.85
C ASN A 63 8.28 13.73 1.72
N SER A 64 9.39 13.00 1.59
CA SER A 64 10.33 13.16 0.48
C SER A 64 9.67 13.02 -0.89
N ASP A 65 8.55 12.30 -0.95
CA ASP A 65 7.76 12.06 -2.16
C ASP A 65 6.53 12.99 -2.23
N GLY A 66 6.49 14.04 -1.40
CA GLY A 66 5.41 15.02 -1.33
C GLY A 66 4.19 14.59 -0.51
N ASN A 67 4.30 13.53 0.29
CA ASN A 67 3.19 13.07 1.14
C ASN A 67 3.12 13.81 2.49
N ASN A 68 1.96 13.76 3.14
CA ASN A 68 1.78 14.16 4.54
C ASN A 68 1.54 12.91 5.39
N GLU A 69 2.58 12.38 6.02
CA GLU A 69 2.52 11.15 6.81
C GLU A 69 1.53 11.26 7.96
N ALA A 70 1.58 12.36 8.72
CA ALA A 70 0.71 12.55 9.87
C ALA A 70 -0.77 12.60 9.47
N GLY A 71 -1.07 13.35 8.40
CA GLY A 71 -2.42 13.41 7.82
C GLY A 71 -2.90 12.04 7.30
N TYR A 72 -2.02 11.31 6.63
CA TYR A 72 -2.34 9.98 6.11
C TYR A 72 -2.61 8.97 7.25
N ILE A 73 -1.75 8.94 8.27
CA ILE A 73 -1.95 8.08 9.45
C ILE A 73 -3.27 8.41 10.14
N ALA A 74 -3.57 9.70 10.34
CA ALA A 74 -4.81 10.13 10.98
C ALA A 74 -6.05 9.71 10.18
N SER A 75 -6.02 9.90 8.87
CA SER A 75 -7.11 9.50 7.97
C SER A 75 -7.34 7.98 8.00
N LEU A 76 -6.27 7.18 7.89
CA LEU A 76 -6.39 5.71 7.93
C LEU A 76 -6.96 5.20 9.26
N LYS A 77 -6.45 5.72 10.38
CA LYS A 77 -6.95 5.32 11.71
C LYS A 77 -8.43 5.67 11.85
N HIS A 78 -8.82 6.87 11.44
CA HIS A 78 -10.22 7.29 11.47
C HIS A 78 -11.11 6.38 10.61
N THR A 79 -10.72 6.06 9.38
CA THR A 79 -11.48 5.14 8.50
C THR A 79 -11.62 3.76 9.11
N ILE A 80 -10.56 3.22 9.72
CA ILE A 80 -10.58 1.92 10.40
C ILE A 80 -11.55 1.96 11.60
N ASP A 81 -11.51 3.03 12.40
CA ASP A 81 -12.38 3.16 13.57
C ASP A 81 -13.86 3.30 13.19
N VAL A 82 -14.15 4.09 12.15
CA VAL A 82 -15.50 4.22 11.56
C VAL A 82 -16.02 2.87 11.05
N TRP A 83 -15.17 2.12 10.33
CA TRP A 83 -15.52 0.78 9.85
C TRP A 83 -15.78 -0.20 10.99
N ARG A 84 -14.94 -0.20 12.03
CA ARG A 84 -15.13 -1.03 13.24
C ARG A 84 -16.39 -0.68 14.01
N ALA A 85 -16.83 0.58 13.95
CA ALA A 85 -18.10 1.02 14.53
C ALA A 85 -19.32 0.58 13.70
N GLY A 86 -19.13 -0.15 12.59
CA GLY A 86 -20.19 -0.58 11.69
C GLY A 86 -20.74 0.52 10.79
N ILE A 87 -20.06 1.67 10.73
CA ILE A 87 -20.44 2.79 9.88
C ILE A 87 -19.73 2.59 8.55
N VAL A 88 -20.44 2.07 7.55
CA VAL A 88 -19.94 1.93 6.18
C VAL A 88 -20.45 3.11 5.38
N GLN A 89 -19.54 3.99 4.94
CA GLN A 89 -19.89 5.06 3.99
C GLN A 89 -19.96 4.46 2.58
N ALA A 90 -21.05 4.78 1.86
CA ALA A 90 -21.31 4.34 0.50
C ALA A 90 -20.55 5.17 -0.54
#